data_AF-A0A432LL05-F1
#
_entry.id   AF-A0A432LL05-F1
#
_cell.length_a   1.000
_cell.length_b   1.000
_cell.length_c   1.000
_cell.angle_alpha   90.00
_cell.angle_beta   90.00
_cell.angle_gamma   90.00
#
_symmetry.space_group_name_H-M   'P 1'
#
loop_
_entity.id
_entity.type
_entity.pdbx_description
1 polymer ?
#
loop_
_entity_poly.entity_id
_entity_poly.type
_entity_poly.pdbx_seq_one_letter_code
_entity_poly.pdbx_strand_id
1 'polypeptide(L)'
;MEQIIILILWILPFTCLGKDINKVDSIVVLYAGWYKETDVNVSCKSFEKAFKSTGYISTDISIIDKLQRRIERLKPSGNPVIDVRCKIYFYFSGELLATMCLDRFHALYDGKYYKTSKKLLALINNIMEKEVRYDIVPKAVVEDSIVSDKTVLINYMDSISDILNLHQPEELRGYCIADKEGNIIKISFRQKDSGTKIPQCYIEKIEDIYKKTIKWTPDKERMKTDRIPIRIIF
;
A
#
# COMPACT_ATOMS: atom_id res chain seq x y z
N MET A 1 -48.63 34.87 -1.12
CA MET A 1 -48.04 33.60 -0.66
C MET A 1 -48.41 32.57 -1.70
N GLU A 2 -47.48 32.19 -2.57
CA GLU A 2 -47.49 30.93 -3.31
C GLU A 2 -46.19 30.81 -4.13
N GLN A 3 -45.22 30.18 -3.46
CA GLN A 3 -44.21 29.26 -4.00
C GLN A 3 -43.37 29.69 -5.22
N ILE A 4 -42.33 30.46 -4.92
CA ILE A 4 -41.06 30.46 -5.68
C ILE A 4 -40.33 29.14 -5.34
N ILE A 5 -40.56 28.07 -6.12
CA ILE A 5 -39.76 26.82 -6.03
C ILE A 5 -39.55 26.24 -7.43
N ILE A 6 -38.96 26.99 -8.36
CA ILE A 6 -38.36 26.41 -9.57
C ILE A 6 -37.18 27.30 -9.98
N LEU A 7 -35.98 27.09 -9.42
CA LEU A 7 -34.68 27.33 -10.09
C LEU A 7 -33.44 27.09 -9.18
N ILE A 8 -33.37 25.98 -8.44
CA ILE A 8 -32.09 25.57 -7.81
C ILE A 8 -31.92 24.06 -7.98
N LEU A 9 -31.61 23.63 -9.20
CA LEU A 9 -31.29 22.22 -9.45
C LEU A 9 -30.31 21.98 -10.59
N TRP A 10 -29.45 22.97 -10.90
CA TRP A 10 -28.49 22.88 -12.01
C TRP A 10 -27.06 23.34 -11.68
N ILE A 11 -26.68 23.45 -10.41
CA ILE A 11 -25.28 23.70 -10.04
C ILE A 11 -24.92 22.86 -8.80
N LEU A 12 -24.94 21.54 -8.97
CA LEU A 12 -23.96 20.72 -8.25
C LEU A 12 -22.89 20.39 -9.28
N PRO A 13 -21.79 21.15 -9.37
CA PRO A 13 -20.59 20.55 -9.91
C PRO A 13 -20.30 19.43 -8.90
N PHE A 14 -20.46 18.19 -9.35
CA PHE A 14 -19.67 17.10 -8.80
C PHE A 14 -18.23 17.56 -8.94
N THR A 15 -17.71 18.25 -7.93
CA THR A 15 -16.28 18.36 -7.71
C THR A 15 -15.86 16.94 -7.41
N CYS A 16 -15.57 16.21 -8.48
CA CYS A 16 -14.60 15.15 -8.45
C CYS A 16 -13.33 15.83 -7.91
N LEU A 17 -13.16 15.81 -6.59
CA LEU A 17 -11.89 16.16 -5.95
C LEU A 17 -10.92 15.06 -6.35
N GLY A 18 -10.48 15.11 -7.62
CA GLY A 18 -9.19 14.55 -7.97
C GLY A 18 -8.19 15.27 -7.06
N LYS A 19 -7.39 14.51 -6.32
CA LYS A 19 -6.23 15.05 -5.61
C LYS A 19 -5.37 15.76 -6.66
N ASP A 20 -5.44 17.07 -6.69
CA ASP A 20 -4.71 17.89 -7.63
C ASP A 20 -3.23 17.86 -7.22
N ILE A 21 -2.45 17.04 -7.92
CA ILE A 21 -1.01 16.87 -7.67
C ILE A 21 -0.27 18.21 -7.83
N ASN A 22 -0.85 19.20 -8.53
CA ASN A 22 -0.27 20.55 -8.63
C ASN A 22 -0.25 21.33 -7.31
N LYS A 23 -0.81 20.78 -6.23
CA LYS A 23 -0.84 21.41 -4.91
C LYS A 23 0.30 20.98 -3.99
N VAL A 24 1.23 20.14 -4.41
CA VAL A 24 2.32 19.69 -3.51
C VAL A 24 3.15 20.88 -3.02
N ASP A 25 3.26 21.04 -1.70
CA ASP A 25 4.07 22.09 -1.07
C ASP A 25 5.35 21.56 -0.41
N SER A 26 5.40 20.24 -0.20
CA SER A 26 6.53 19.59 0.46
C SER A 26 6.65 18.14 0.05
N ILE A 27 7.88 17.66 0.01
CA ILE A 27 8.21 16.27 -0.27
C ILE A 27 9.12 15.70 0.80
N VAL A 28 8.99 14.39 1.03
CA VAL A 28 9.93 13.63 1.86
C VAL A 28 10.48 12.50 1.02
N VAL A 29 11.81 12.48 0.84
CA VAL A 29 12.53 11.44 0.11
C VAL A 29 13.19 10.50 1.11
N LEU A 30 12.79 9.24 1.08
CA LEU A 30 13.48 8.15 1.76
C LEU A 30 14.37 7.41 0.76
N TYR A 31 15.63 7.17 1.14
CA TYR A 31 16.58 6.50 0.25
C TYR A 31 17.38 5.42 0.96
N ALA A 32 17.57 4.29 0.26
CA ALA A 32 18.32 3.14 0.76
C ALA A 32 19.63 2.88 0.00
N GLY A 33 19.86 3.56 -1.13
CA GLY A 33 20.99 3.27 -2.04
C GLY A 33 20.54 2.52 -3.30
N TRP A 34 20.77 3.07 -4.50
CA TRP A 34 20.37 2.45 -5.78
C TRP A 34 20.97 1.06 -6.02
N TYR A 35 22.11 0.78 -5.40
CA TYR A 35 22.89 -0.46 -5.55
C TYR A 35 22.92 -1.29 -4.27
N LYS A 36 22.12 -0.93 -3.26
CA LYS A 36 22.04 -1.73 -2.04
C LYS A 36 21.40 -3.08 -2.36
N GLU A 37 22.04 -4.15 -1.94
CA GLU A 37 21.52 -5.51 -2.08
C GLU A 37 20.72 -5.89 -0.84
N THR A 38 19.70 -6.72 -1.04
CA THR A 38 18.86 -7.31 0.01
C THR A 38 18.57 -8.76 -0.36
N ASP A 39 18.40 -9.62 0.65
CA ASP A 39 18.10 -11.05 0.43
C ASP A 39 16.78 -11.27 -0.31
N VAL A 40 15.85 -10.31 -0.19
CA VAL A 40 14.54 -10.31 -0.83
C VAL A 40 14.23 -8.94 -1.40
N ASN A 41 13.39 -8.92 -2.44
CA ASN A 41 12.89 -7.66 -2.99
C ASN A 41 12.06 -6.92 -1.93
N VAL A 42 12.35 -5.64 -1.76
CA VAL A 42 11.62 -4.74 -0.87
C VAL A 42 10.50 -4.07 -1.64
N SER A 43 9.28 -4.24 -1.17
CA SER A 43 8.09 -3.60 -1.73
C SER A 43 7.93 -2.16 -1.24
N CYS A 44 7.03 -1.42 -1.89
CA CYS A 44 6.68 -0.05 -1.48
C CYS A 44 6.16 0.00 -0.02
N LYS A 45 5.42 -1.02 0.41
CA LYS A 45 4.84 -1.13 1.75
C LYS A 45 5.86 -1.53 2.83
N SER A 46 6.84 -2.34 2.48
CA SER A 46 7.84 -2.86 3.43
C SER A 46 9.08 -1.98 3.57
N PHE A 47 9.20 -0.93 2.76
CA PHE A 47 10.38 -0.08 2.67
C PHE A 47 10.89 0.44 4.03
N GLU A 48 10.04 1.08 4.82
CA GLU A 48 10.42 1.69 6.10
C GLU A 48 10.91 0.63 7.09
N LYS A 49 10.23 -0.52 7.11
CA LYS A 49 10.57 -1.66 7.96
C LYS A 49 11.92 -2.26 7.55
N ALA A 50 12.20 -2.33 6.25
CA ALA A 50 13.41 -2.93 5.71
C ALA A 50 14.65 -2.06 5.94
N PHE A 51 14.56 -0.75 5.71
CA PHE A 51 15.75 0.09 5.62
C PHE A 51 15.98 1.04 6.78
N LYS A 52 14.99 1.30 7.66
CA LYS A 52 15.08 2.35 8.71
C LYS A 52 15.73 3.64 8.15
N SER A 53 15.39 4.00 6.92
CA SER A 53 16.10 5.00 6.14
C SER A 53 15.94 6.40 6.71
N THR A 54 16.99 7.19 6.54
CA THR A 54 16.97 8.63 6.71
C THR A 54 16.04 9.28 5.68
N GLY A 55 15.24 10.26 6.12
CA GLY A 55 14.44 11.09 5.24
C GLY A 55 15.12 12.41 4.90
N TYR A 56 14.82 12.95 3.73
CA TYR A 56 15.25 14.28 3.28
C TYR A 56 13.99 15.07 2.93
N ILE A 57 13.79 16.23 3.56
CA ILE A 57 12.63 17.07 3.31
C ILE A 57 13.02 18.22 2.39
N SER A 58 12.22 18.45 1.36
CA SER A 58 12.33 19.68 0.56
C SER A 58 10.97 20.38 0.53
N THR A 59 11.01 21.68 0.81
CA THR A 59 9.90 22.64 0.62
C THR A 59 10.21 23.65 -0.49
N ASP A 60 11.31 23.45 -1.24
CA ASP A 60 11.66 24.30 -2.38
C ASP A 60 10.74 23.96 -3.55
N ILE A 61 9.78 24.85 -3.81
CA ILE A 61 8.80 24.74 -4.90
C ILE A 61 9.49 24.51 -6.25
N SER A 62 10.66 25.12 -6.49
CA SER A 62 11.38 24.95 -7.76
C SER A 62 11.91 23.52 -7.94
N ILE A 63 12.26 22.83 -6.86
CA ILE A 63 12.68 21.43 -6.86
C ILE A 63 11.46 20.53 -7.03
N ILE A 64 10.38 20.82 -6.30
CA ILE A 64 9.12 20.08 -6.38
C ILE A 64 8.54 20.13 -7.81
N ASP A 65 8.45 21.32 -8.41
CA ASP A 65 8.01 21.52 -9.79
C ASP A 65 8.88 20.72 -10.78
N LYS A 66 10.21 20.78 -10.61
CA LYS A 66 11.14 20.02 -11.46
C LYS A 66 10.89 18.53 -11.31
N LEU A 67 10.66 18.04 -10.09
CA LEU A 67 10.37 16.63 -9.82
C LEU A 67 9.07 16.20 -10.50
N GLN A 68 7.99 16.95 -10.30
CA GLN A 68 6.68 16.67 -10.91
C GLN A 68 6.76 16.62 -12.44
N ARG A 69 7.37 17.63 -13.08
CA ARG A 69 7.58 17.63 -14.55
C ARG A 69 8.42 16.45 -15.05
N ARG A 70 9.28 15.87 -14.21
CA ARG A 70 10.04 14.65 -14.56
C ARG A 70 9.16 13.41 -14.44
N ILE A 71 8.30 13.34 -13.42
CA ILE A 71 7.35 12.26 -13.19
C ILE A 71 6.31 12.19 -14.32
N GLU A 72 5.72 13.32 -14.71
CA GLU A 72 4.72 13.42 -15.79
C GLU A 72 5.25 12.92 -17.14
N ARG A 73 6.56 13.00 -17.36
CA ARG A 73 7.22 12.60 -18.61
C ARG A 73 7.70 11.14 -18.59
N LEU A 74 7.47 10.41 -17.50
CA LEU A 74 7.87 9.01 -17.44
C LEU A 74 7.02 8.18 -18.39
N LYS A 75 7.67 7.25 -19.08
CA LYS A 75 6.98 6.33 -19.99
C LYS A 75 6.34 5.22 -19.17
N PRO A 76 5.09 4.82 -19.43
CA PRO A 76 4.51 3.63 -18.83
C PRO A 76 5.41 2.41 -19.02
N SER A 77 5.45 1.54 -18.02
CA SER A 77 6.04 0.20 -18.11
C SER A 77 4.94 -0.85 -17.94
N GLY A 78 5.29 -2.12 -18.11
CA GLY A 78 4.37 -3.23 -17.84
C GLY A 78 4.08 -3.36 -16.34
N ASN A 79 3.97 -4.58 -15.82
CA ASN A 79 3.89 -4.82 -14.38
C ASN A 79 5.19 -5.42 -13.86
N PRO A 80 6.31 -4.66 -13.81
CA PRO A 80 7.58 -5.17 -13.32
C PRO A 80 7.49 -5.48 -11.83
N VAL A 81 8.35 -6.38 -11.38
CA VAL A 81 8.70 -6.46 -9.97
C VAL A 81 9.69 -5.33 -9.70
N ILE A 82 9.36 -4.45 -8.75
CA ILE A 82 10.25 -3.37 -8.32
C ILE A 82 10.89 -3.79 -7.00
N ASP A 83 12.20 -3.61 -6.91
CA ASP A 83 12.93 -3.75 -5.66
C ASP A 83 13.26 -2.36 -5.12
N VAL A 84 12.34 -1.81 -4.33
CA VAL A 84 12.28 -0.38 -4.01
C VAL A 84 13.57 0.06 -3.29
N ARG A 85 14.18 1.14 -3.79
CA ARG A 85 15.38 1.79 -3.23
C ARG A 85 15.18 3.24 -2.85
N CYS A 86 14.11 3.84 -3.35
CA CYS A 86 13.69 5.18 -2.99
C CYS A 86 12.17 5.23 -2.88
N LYS A 87 11.69 5.96 -1.88
CA LYS A 87 10.28 6.24 -1.67
C LYS A 87 10.09 7.72 -1.43
N ILE A 88 9.19 8.33 -2.18
CA ILE A 88 8.89 9.76 -2.12
C ILE A 88 7.47 9.92 -1.64
N TYR A 89 7.29 10.71 -0.60
CA TYR A 89 6.00 11.16 -0.13
C TYR A 89 5.75 12.59 -0.59
N PHE A 90 4.55 12.85 -1.11
CA PHE A 90 4.12 14.16 -1.59
C PHE A 90 3.04 14.69 -0.65
N TYR A 91 3.27 15.87 -0.07
CA TYR A 91 2.37 16.48 0.91
C TYR A 91 1.82 17.81 0.41
N PHE A 92 0.64 18.17 0.92
CA PHE A 92 0.08 19.52 0.84
C PHE A 92 -0.56 19.86 2.18
N SER A 93 -0.16 20.99 2.77
CA SER A 93 -0.66 21.45 4.06
C SER A 93 -0.57 20.36 5.15
N GLY A 94 0.48 19.53 5.10
CA GLY A 94 0.70 18.41 6.01
C GLY A 94 -0.06 17.11 5.68
N GLU A 95 -0.97 17.11 4.70
CA GLU A 95 -1.70 15.92 4.28
C GLU A 95 -0.94 15.13 3.21
N LEU A 96 -0.86 13.81 3.35
CA LEU A 96 -0.28 12.96 2.33
C LEU A 96 -1.18 12.91 1.09
N LEU A 97 -0.70 13.46 -0.02
CA LEU A 97 -1.37 13.42 -1.30
C LEU A 97 -1.09 12.11 -2.02
N ALA A 98 0.18 11.77 -2.20
CA ALA A 98 0.61 10.63 -3.00
C ALA A 98 1.94 10.04 -2.51
N THR A 99 2.21 8.81 -2.94
CA THR A 99 3.47 8.11 -2.70
C THR A 99 4.01 7.60 -4.02
N MET A 100 5.32 7.73 -4.22
CA MET A 100 6.03 7.14 -5.34
C MET A 100 7.12 6.22 -4.83
N CYS A 101 7.16 5.00 -5.35
CA CYS A 101 8.16 3.99 -5.00
C CYS A 101 8.97 3.61 -6.23
N LEU A 102 10.28 3.57 -6.12
CA LEU A 102 11.14 3.41 -7.28
C LEU A 102 12.43 2.64 -6.99
N ASP A 103 12.89 1.94 -8.01
CA ASP A 103 14.24 1.40 -8.13
C ASP A 103 15.01 2.15 -9.23
N ARG A 104 16.18 1.63 -9.63
CA ARG A 104 17.02 2.25 -10.68
C ARG A 104 16.42 2.18 -12.09
N PHE A 105 15.36 1.42 -12.32
CA PHE A 105 14.78 1.13 -13.64
C PHE A 105 13.29 1.45 -13.75
N HIS A 106 12.54 1.31 -12.67
CA HIS A 106 11.09 1.37 -12.63
C HIS A 106 10.58 2.20 -11.45
N ALA A 107 9.41 2.77 -11.64
CA ALA A 107 8.67 3.49 -10.61
C ALA A 107 7.23 3.00 -10.57
N LEU A 108 6.66 3.01 -9.38
CA LEU A 108 5.24 2.81 -9.08
C LEU A 108 4.72 4.13 -8.49
N TYR A 109 3.74 4.72 -9.16
CA TYR A 109 3.15 6.00 -8.78
C TYR A 109 1.66 6.03 -9.16
N ASP A 110 0.81 6.37 -8.20
CA ASP A 110 -0.65 6.41 -8.37
C ASP A 110 -1.18 5.09 -8.96
N GLY A 111 -0.67 3.97 -8.46
CA GLY A 111 -1.05 2.64 -8.91
C GLY A 111 -0.65 2.30 -10.35
N LYS A 112 0.22 3.08 -10.99
CA LYS A 112 0.74 2.80 -12.34
C LYS A 112 2.25 2.61 -12.32
N TYR A 113 2.72 1.76 -13.23
CA TYR A 113 4.14 1.47 -13.38
C TYR A 113 4.73 2.27 -14.53
N TYR A 114 5.94 2.77 -14.30
CA TYR A 114 6.69 3.59 -15.25
C TYR A 114 8.13 3.12 -15.36
N LYS A 115 8.80 3.44 -16.47
CA LYS A 115 10.26 3.38 -16.57
C LYS A 115 10.84 4.65 -15.95
N THR A 116 11.85 4.53 -15.09
CA THR A 116 12.57 5.69 -14.56
C THR A 116 13.44 6.33 -15.64
N SER A 117 14.07 7.46 -15.30
CA SER A 117 15.05 8.11 -16.16
C SER A 117 16.28 8.53 -15.37
N LYS A 118 17.46 8.53 -16.01
CA LYS A 118 18.70 9.04 -15.42
C LYS A 118 18.53 10.46 -14.86
N LYS A 119 17.73 11.30 -15.53
CA LYS A 119 17.44 12.68 -15.11
C LYS A 119 16.62 12.73 -13.81
N LEU A 120 15.67 11.80 -13.63
CA LEU A 120 14.91 11.68 -12.38
C LEU A 120 15.82 11.21 -11.24
N LEU A 121 16.59 10.13 -11.46
CA LEU A 121 17.50 9.59 -10.45
C LEU A 121 18.54 10.64 -10.00
N ALA A 122 19.10 11.39 -10.95
CA ALA A 122 20.03 12.48 -10.64
C ALA A 122 19.38 13.62 -9.84
N LEU A 123 18.12 13.97 -10.12
CA LEU A 123 17.40 14.97 -9.33
C LEU A 123 17.19 14.49 -7.89
N ILE A 124 16.84 13.22 -7.71
CA ILE A 124 16.68 12.62 -6.38
C ILE A 124 18.01 12.62 -5.62
N ASN A 125 19.13 12.27 -6.27
CA ASN A 125 20.47 12.38 -5.67
C ASN A 125 20.78 13.81 -5.21
N ASN A 126 20.50 14.80 -6.05
CA ASN A 126 20.74 16.20 -5.72
C ASN A 126 19.90 16.68 -4.51
N ILE A 127 18.66 16.20 -4.37
CA ILE A 127 17.81 16.50 -3.20
C ILE A 127 18.49 15.97 -1.93
N MET A 128 18.98 14.73 -1.96
CA MET A 128 19.61 14.10 -0.79
C MET A 128 20.95 14.73 -0.38
N GLU A 129 21.68 15.33 -1.34
CA GLU A 129 22.95 16.01 -1.06
C GLU A 129 22.77 17.41 -0.47
N LYS A 130 21.65 18.07 -0.79
CA LYS A 130 21.47 19.51 -0.52
C LYS A 130 20.45 19.82 0.58
N GLU A 131 19.51 18.91 0.82
CA GLU A 131 18.38 19.16 1.70
C GLU A 131 18.63 18.70 3.13
N VAL A 132 17.80 19.23 4.03
CA VAL A 132 17.89 18.96 5.46
C VAL A 132 17.55 17.49 5.74
N ARG A 133 18.47 16.85 6.47
CA ARG A 133 18.27 15.51 7.02
C ARG A 133 17.13 15.53 8.05
N TYR A 134 16.18 14.63 7.90
CA TYR A 134 15.02 14.50 8.77
C TYR A 134 14.90 13.06 9.28
N ASP A 135 15.02 12.90 10.59
CA ASP A 135 15.12 11.57 11.21
C ASP A 135 13.74 10.94 11.50
N ILE A 136 12.65 11.70 11.42
CA ILE A 136 11.29 11.23 11.77
C ILE A 136 10.35 11.36 10.57
N VAL A 137 10.35 10.39 9.66
CA VAL A 137 9.38 10.42 8.56
C VAL A 137 7.98 10.07 9.07
N PRO A 138 6.95 10.92 8.86
CA PRO A 138 5.59 10.61 9.23
C PRO A 138 5.16 9.28 8.60
N LYS A 139 4.75 8.33 9.44
CA LYS A 139 4.19 7.05 8.99
C LYS A 139 2.81 7.31 8.40
N ALA A 140 2.74 7.44 7.08
CA ALA A 140 1.50 7.26 6.35
C ALA A 140 1.56 5.90 5.65
N VAL A 141 1.56 4.84 6.46
CA VAL A 141 1.41 3.47 5.95
C VAL A 141 -0.07 3.18 5.91
N VAL A 142 -0.61 2.87 4.73
CA VAL A 142 -1.97 2.33 4.62
C VAL A 142 -1.96 0.98 5.35
N GLU A 143 -2.60 0.93 6.51
CA GLU A 143 -2.66 -0.29 7.31
C GLU A 143 -3.50 -1.36 6.59
N ASP A 144 -3.04 -2.60 6.62
CA ASP A 144 -3.82 -3.72 6.10
C ASP A 144 -4.93 -4.06 7.09
N SER A 145 -6.17 -3.69 6.76
CA SER A 145 -7.35 -4.09 7.51
C SER A 145 -8.40 -4.73 6.59
N ILE A 146 -9.19 -5.64 7.15
CA ILE A 146 -10.34 -6.22 6.45
C ILE A 146 -11.47 -5.19 6.47
N VAL A 147 -11.98 -4.83 5.30
CA VAL A 147 -13.03 -3.81 5.13
C VAL A 147 -14.40 -4.39 4.79
N SER A 148 -14.51 -5.70 4.52
CA SER A 148 -15.77 -6.37 4.18
C SER A 148 -15.88 -7.74 4.82
N ASP A 149 -17.11 -8.09 5.22
CA ASP A 149 -17.58 -9.47 5.50
C ASP A 149 -16.78 -10.28 6.53
N LYS A 150 -16.13 -9.59 7.48
CA LYS A 150 -15.42 -10.24 8.59
C LYS A 150 -16.32 -11.16 9.41
N THR A 151 -17.61 -10.86 9.53
CA THR A 151 -18.59 -11.65 10.30
C THR A 151 -18.79 -13.05 9.74
N VAL A 152 -18.77 -13.22 8.41
CA VAL A 152 -18.93 -14.55 7.78
C VAL A 152 -17.78 -15.48 8.18
N LEU A 153 -16.56 -14.93 8.21
CA LEU A 153 -15.39 -15.66 8.67
C LEU A 153 -15.50 -16.03 10.15
N ILE A 154 -15.89 -15.09 11.01
CA ILE A 154 -16.06 -15.32 12.46
C ILE A 154 -17.10 -16.42 12.71
N ASN A 155 -18.29 -16.30 12.13
CA ASN A 155 -19.36 -17.30 12.34
C ASN A 155 -18.93 -18.71 11.89
N TYR A 156 -18.17 -18.79 10.79
CA TYR A 156 -17.66 -20.07 10.33
C TYR A 156 -16.60 -20.64 11.28
N MET A 157 -15.71 -19.81 11.80
CA MET A 157 -14.71 -20.22 12.80
C MET A 157 -15.38 -20.72 14.08
N ASP A 158 -16.37 -20.00 14.61
CA ASP A 158 -17.11 -20.39 15.81
C ASP A 158 -17.76 -21.77 15.63
N SER A 159 -18.37 -22.01 14.47
CA SER A 159 -18.97 -23.32 14.16
C SER A 159 -17.95 -24.47 14.12
N ILE A 160 -16.72 -24.19 13.68
CA ILE A 160 -15.65 -25.19 13.67
C ILE A 160 -15.19 -25.49 15.10
N SER A 161 -15.02 -24.45 15.92
CA SER A 161 -14.62 -24.60 17.32
C SER A 161 -15.62 -25.48 18.09
N ASP A 162 -16.92 -25.30 17.83
CA ASP A 162 -17.99 -26.13 18.39
C ASP A 162 -17.95 -27.58 17.86
N ILE A 163 -17.87 -27.78 16.54
CA ILE A 163 -17.86 -29.12 15.92
C ILE A 163 -16.66 -29.96 16.40
N LEU A 164 -15.49 -29.32 16.52
CA LEU A 164 -14.26 -29.99 16.92
C LEU A 164 -14.09 -30.07 18.45
N ASN A 165 -15.02 -29.50 19.24
CA ASN A 165 -14.93 -29.39 20.69
C ASN A 165 -13.55 -28.88 21.15
N LEU A 166 -13.09 -27.78 20.56
CA LEU A 166 -11.77 -27.22 20.88
C LEU A 166 -11.76 -26.68 22.31
N HIS A 167 -11.04 -27.36 23.21
CA HIS A 167 -10.90 -26.95 24.61
C HIS A 167 -9.73 -25.99 24.86
N GLN A 168 -8.88 -25.79 23.85
CA GLN A 168 -7.76 -24.86 23.89
C GLN A 168 -7.72 -24.05 22.58
N PRO A 169 -7.27 -22.79 22.62
CA PRO A 169 -7.18 -21.97 21.43
C PRO A 169 -6.20 -22.55 20.41
N GLU A 170 -6.69 -22.90 19.23
CA GLU A 170 -5.87 -23.37 18.13
C GLU A 170 -5.54 -22.23 17.17
N GLU A 171 -4.35 -22.27 16.57
CA GLU A 171 -3.84 -21.15 15.76
C GLU A 171 -3.53 -21.58 14.33
N LEU A 172 -4.17 -20.91 13.37
CA LEU A 172 -3.76 -20.93 11.97
C LEU A 172 -2.97 -19.68 11.62
N ARG A 173 -1.76 -19.88 11.11
CA ARG A 173 -0.91 -18.81 10.57
C ARG A 173 -0.86 -18.91 9.07
N GLY A 174 -0.98 -17.79 8.40
CA GLY A 174 -0.96 -17.76 6.96
C GLY A 174 -0.47 -16.45 6.42
N TYR A 175 -0.60 -16.33 5.12
CA TYR A 175 -0.48 -15.05 4.45
C TYR A 175 -1.47 -15.00 3.30
N CYS A 176 -1.85 -13.79 2.92
CA CYS A 176 -2.48 -13.56 1.63
C CYS A 176 -1.71 -12.55 0.79
N ILE A 177 -1.98 -12.58 -0.50
CA ILE A 177 -1.59 -11.59 -1.49
C ILE A 177 -2.90 -11.00 -2.04
N ALA A 178 -3.02 -9.69 -2.02
CA ALA A 178 -4.16 -8.96 -2.55
C ALA A 178 -3.76 -8.07 -3.71
N ASP A 179 -4.71 -7.72 -4.57
CA ASP A 179 -4.55 -6.67 -5.60
C ASP A 179 -4.71 -5.25 -4.99
N LYS A 180 -4.59 -4.23 -5.84
CA LYS A 180 -4.64 -2.82 -5.42
C LYS A 180 -6.01 -2.41 -4.90
N GLU A 181 -7.04 -3.11 -5.35
CA GLU A 181 -8.44 -2.96 -4.96
C GLU A 181 -8.77 -3.75 -3.68
N GLY A 182 -7.83 -4.54 -3.17
CA GLY A 182 -7.97 -5.30 -1.94
C GLY A 182 -8.57 -6.70 -2.13
N ASN A 183 -8.80 -7.15 -3.36
CA ASN A 183 -9.27 -8.51 -3.64
C ASN A 183 -8.14 -9.51 -3.46
N ILE A 184 -8.45 -10.68 -2.91
CA ILE A 184 -7.47 -11.71 -2.60
C ILE A 184 -7.11 -12.50 -3.87
N ILE A 185 -5.84 -12.49 -4.23
CA ILE A 185 -5.26 -13.25 -5.35
C ILE A 185 -4.80 -14.64 -4.87
N LYS A 186 -4.16 -14.68 -3.69
CA LYS A 186 -3.62 -15.90 -3.10
C LYS A 186 -3.78 -15.87 -1.60
N ILE A 187 -4.09 -17.02 -1.02
CA ILE A 187 -4.08 -17.23 0.43
C ILE A 187 -3.54 -18.64 0.71
N SER A 188 -2.87 -18.79 1.83
CA SER A 188 -2.42 -20.10 2.32
C SER A 188 -2.28 -20.06 3.83
N PHE A 189 -2.76 -21.10 4.49
CA PHE A 189 -2.57 -21.32 5.91
C PHE A 189 -1.62 -22.48 6.21
N ARG A 190 -1.04 -22.41 7.40
CA ARG A 190 -0.29 -23.45 8.07
C ARG A 190 -0.77 -23.52 9.52
N GLN A 191 -1.03 -24.73 9.96
CA GLN A 191 -1.29 -25.04 11.36
C GLN A 191 0.02 -25.35 12.09
N LYS A 192 0.03 -25.16 13.41
CA LYS A 192 1.16 -25.60 14.24
C LYS A 192 1.31 -27.11 14.18
N ASP A 193 2.54 -27.59 14.41
CA ASP A 193 2.82 -29.02 14.44
C ASP A 193 2.23 -29.72 15.67
N SER A 194 2.20 -29.03 16.81
CA SER A 194 1.55 -29.45 18.05
C SER A 194 0.11 -28.94 18.15
N GLY A 195 -0.71 -29.60 18.99
CA GLY A 195 -2.11 -29.21 19.24
C GLY A 195 -3.12 -30.05 18.45
N THR A 196 -4.38 -29.66 18.57
CA THR A 196 -5.49 -30.26 17.82
C THR A 196 -5.38 -29.82 16.37
N LYS A 197 -5.32 -30.78 15.46
CA LYS A 197 -5.25 -30.50 14.03
C LYS A 197 -6.63 -30.13 13.50
N ILE A 198 -6.71 -28.99 12.82
CA ILE A 198 -7.91 -28.62 12.08
C ILE A 198 -7.92 -29.43 10.79
N PRO A 199 -8.96 -30.23 10.52
CA PRO A 199 -9.05 -30.98 9.28
C PRO A 199 -8.93 -30.07 8.05
N GLN A 200 -8.23 -30.56 7.03
CA GLN A 200 -7.87 -29.77 5.85
C GLN A 200 -9.09 -29.17 5.12
N CYS A 201 -10.22 -29.88 5.10
CA CYS A 201 -11.46 -29.37 4.48
C CYS A 201 -11.97 -28.07 5.12
N TYR A 202 -11.80 -27.89 6.44
CA TYR A 202 -12.18 -26.65 7.11
C TYR A 202 -11.23 -25.50 6.74
N ILE A 203 -9.93 -25.79 6.63
CA ILE A 203 -8.91 -24.82 6.19
C ILE A 203 -9.21 -24.37 4.75
N GLU A 204 -9.49 -25.31 3.85
CA GLU A 204 -9.87 -25.02 2.45
C GLU A 204 -11.12 -24.14 2.38
N LYS A 205 -12.10 -24.37 3.27
CA LYS A 205 -13.30 -23.54 3.32
C LYS A 205 -13.02 -22.14 3.88
N ILE A 206 -12.10 -21.98 4.83
CA ILE A 206 -11.62 -20.66 5.27
C ILE A 206 -10.97 -19.94 4.10
N GLU A 207 -10.09 -20.61 3.35
CA GLU A 207 -9.46 -20.04 2.16
C GLU A 207 -10.49 -19.62 1.10
N ASP A 208 -11.56 -20.39 0.93
CA ASP A 208 -12.71 -20.07 0.07
C ASP A 208 -13.45 -18.81 0.53
N ILE A 209 -13.75 -18.69 1.83
CA ILE A 209 -14.37 -17.49 2.42
C ILE A 209 -13.49 -16.27 2.16
N TYR A 210 -12.19 -16.37 2.42
CA TYR A 210 -11.26 -15.28 2.13
C TYR A 210 -11.34 -14.87 0.66
N LYS A 211 -11.18 -15.81 -0.28
CA LYS A 211 -11.19 -15.49 -1.72
C LYS A 211 -12.50 -14.89 -2.21
N LYS A 212 -13.65 -15.30 -1.65
CA LYS A 212 -14.98 -14.89 -2.14
C LYS A 212 -15.54 -13.64 -1.47
N THR A 213 -15.25 -13.44 -0.20
CA THR A 213 -15.96 -12.44 0.62
C THR A 213 -15.03 -11.39 1.22
N ILE A 214 -13.83 -11.79 1.64
CA ILE A 214 -12.93 -10.88 2.36
C ILE A 214 -12.25 -9.93 1.39
N LYS A 215 -12.37 -8.63 1.67
CA LYS A 215 -11.61 -7.56 1.02
C LYS A 215 -10.71 -6.85 2.00
N TRP A 216 -9.49 -6.59 1.56
CA TRP A 216 -8.53 -5.75 2.27
C TRP A 216 -8.73 -4.28 1.93
N THR A 217 -8.18 -3.41 2.76
CA THR A 217 -8.09 -1.98 2.46
C THR A 217 -7.40 -1.77 1.11
N PRO A 218 -8.03 -1.06 0.15
CA PRO A 218 -7.41 -0.73 -1.12
C PRO A 218 -6.11 0.05 -0.91
N ASP A 219 -5.11 -0.26 -1.71
CA ASP A 219 -3.79 0.36 -1.66
C ASP A 219 -3.21 0.39 -3.07
N LYS A 220 -3.15 1.60 -3.64
CA LYS A 220 -2.66 1.82 -5.00
C LYS A 220 -1.22 1.33 -5.17
N GLU A 221 -0.42 1.39 -4.11
CA GLU A 221 0.99 1.02 -4.16
C GLU A 221 1.24 -0.41 -3.67
N ARG A 222 0.17 -1.20 -3.51
CA ARG A 222 0.27 -2.64 -3.26
C ARG A 222 0.87 -3.33 -4.49
N MET A 223 1.91 -4.11 -4.22
CA MET A 223 2.63 -4.91 -5.20
C MET A 223 2.27 -6.38 -5.05
N LYS A 224 2.40 -7.15 -6.13
CA LYS A 224 2.13 -8.61 -6.11
C LYS A 224 3.05 -9.40 -5.18
N THR A 225 4.16 -8.80 -4.74
CA THR A 225 5.10 -9.36 -3.77
C THR A 225 4.69 -9.07 -2.32
N ASP A 226 3.72 -8.18 -2.08
CA ASP A 226 3.25 -7.86 -0.75
C ASP A 226 2.49 -9.04 -0.15
N ARG A 227 2.99 -9.51 1.00
CA ARG A 227 2.36 -10.55 1.80
C ARG A 227 1.74 -9.91 3.02
N ILE A 228 0.43 -10.05 3.14
CA ILE A 228 -0.30 -9.66 4.34
C ILE A 228 -0.29 -10.87 5.28
N PRO A 229 0.38 -10.79 6.44
CA PRO A 229 0.37 -11.89 7.40
C PRO A 229 -1.04 -12.05 7.98
N ILE A 230 -1.50 -13.28 8.07
CA ILE A 230 -2.79 -13.61 8.68
C ILE A 230 -2.54 -14.50 9.89
N ARG A 231 -3.25 -14.19 10.97
CA ARG A 231 -3.29 -14.99 12.18
C ARG A 231 -4.75 -15.18 12.59
N ILE A 232 -5.18 -16.43 12.67
CA ILE A 232 -6.52 -16.81 13.10
C ILE A 232 -6.37 -17.64 14.36
N ILE A 233 -7.23 -17.37 15.34
CA ILE A 233 -7.31 -18.10 16.60
C ILE A 233 -8.74 -18.62 16.70
N PHE A 234 -8.87 -19.93 16.95
CA PHE A 234 -10.12 -20.66 17.15
C PHE A 234 -10.44 -20.77 18.64
#